data_AF-A0A952FDQ6-F1
#
_entry.id   AF-A0A952FDQ6-F1
#
_cell.length_a   1.000
_cell.length_b   1.000
_cell.length_c   1.000
_cell.angle_alpha   90.00
_cell.angle_beta   90.00
_cell.angle_gamma   90.00
#
_symmetry.space_group_name_H-M   'P 1'
#
loop_
_entity.id
_entity.type
_entity.pdbx_description
1 polymer ?
#
loop_
_entity_poly.entity_id
_entity_poly.type
_entity_poly.pdbx_seq_one_letter_code
_entity_poly.pdbx_strand_id
1 'polypeptide(L)'
;MSASFRSSSTAERVISALRSQGGVATSAELQAQLGLSQPTVSRALAPLIASGEVRSLGAARSRRYLLPRYVDGVGREVPIMRVDAHGVVTPLGRMVPLPGGGFWVDEADGVSRRHDDLPWFLNDMRPQGFMGRTFAAAHPELQLAADPRRWSADDALKAMAVYGDDLPGNLIVGEQAFERYHSLAQRASRVGSWRDYPALAEAAMQGTLPGSSAGGEQPKFCTVSGGRHVLVKFSPVGDSPASERSRDLLVCEYLALQMLGQAGHPAASTQVFSAGGRIFLESERFDRTAKGRIGMVSLEVYNAEYVGKIDNWAATANRMAD
;
A
#
# COMPACT_ATOMS: atom_id res chain seq x y z
N MET A 1 40.25 -32.29 22.76
CA MET A 1 38.85 -31.93 22.49
C MET A 1 38.78 -31.39 21.07
N SER A 2 38.41 -32.25 20.12
CA SER A 2 38.28 -31.88 18.71
C SER A 2 36.92 -31.23 18.49
N ALA A 3 36.92 -29.97 18.07
CA ALA A 3 35.71 -29.27 17.66
C ALA A 3 35.20 -29.91 16.36
N SER A 4 34.10 -30.65 16.47
CA SER A 4 33.39 -31.20 15.32
C SER A 4 32.76 -30.06 14.52
N PHE A 5 33.42 -29.65 13.44
CA PHE A 5 32.81 -28.89 12.36
C PHE A 5 31.70 -29.76 11.75
N ARG A 6 30.45 -29.57 12.20
CA ARG A 6 29.30 -30.21 11.53
C ARG A 6 29.22 -29.63 10.11
N SER A 7 29.50 -30.48 9.12
CA SER A 7 29.20 -30.16 7.72
C SER A 7 27.72 -29.81 7.60
N SER A 8 27.41 -28.55 7.26
CA SER A 8 26.05 -28.11 6.95
C SER A 8 25.46 -28.98 5.85
N SER A 9 24.19 -29.38 5.99
CA SER A 9 23.53 -30.22 5.00
C SER A 9 23.44 -29.52 3.64
N THR A 10 23.42 -30.26 2.53
CA THR A 10 23.29 -29.66 1.19
C THR A 10 22.03 -28.79 1.07
N ALA A 11 20.96 -29.14 1.79
CA ALA A 11 19.73 -28.35 1.87
C ALA A 11 19.94 -26.99 2.55
N GLU A 12 20.62 -26.95 3.69
CA GLU A 12 20.99 -25.70 4.37
C GLU A 12 21.88 -24.81 3.49
N ARG A 13 22.81 -25.40 2.75
CA ARG A 13 23.64 -24.67 1.77
C ARG A 13 22.79 -24.04 0.67
N VAL A 14 21.76 -24.74 0.17
CA VAL A 14 20.80 -24.20 -0.81
C VAL A 14 19.98 -23.05 -0.22
N ILE A 15 19.49 -23.18 1.02
CA ILE A 15 18.77 -22.10 1.71
C ILE A 15 19.66 -20.86 1.86
N SER A 16 20.90 -21.05 2.30
CA SER A 16 21.87 -19.96 2.45
C SER A 16 22.15 -19.26 1.11
N ALA A 17 22.32 -20.03 0.03
CA ALA A 17 22.49 -19.49 -1.31
C ALA A 17 21.26 -18.68 -1.75
N LEU A 18 20.04 -19.22 -1.61
CA LEU A 18 18.80 -18.49 -1.91
C LEU A 18 18.70 -17.19 -1.12
N ARG A 19 19.01 -17.21 0.18
CA ARG A 19 19.00 -16.01 1.03
C ARG A 19 19.98 -14.94 0.53
N SER A 20 21.20 -15.35 0.13
CA SER A 20 22.21 -14.42 -0.40
C SER A 20 21.85 -13.83 -1.77
N GLN A 21 20.98 -14.51 -2.53
CA GLN A 21 20.44 -14.04 -3.82
C GLN A 21 19.13 -13.25 -3.65
N GLY A 22 18.85 -12.72 -2.46
CA GLY A 22 17.62 -11.95 -2.20
C GLY A 22 16.35 -12.80 -2.26
N GLY A 23 16.46 -14.11 -2.01
CA GLY A 23 15.35 -15.04 -1.91
C GLY A 23 14.89 -15.67 -3.22
N VAL A 24 15.53 -15.38 -4.36
CA VAL A 24 15.19 -15.95 -5.68
C VAL A 24 16.44 -16.45 -6.40
N ALA A 25 16.39 -17.66 -6.94
CA ALA A 25 17.43 -18.14 -7.85
C ALA A 25 16.91 -19.20 -8.84
N THR A 26 17.61 -19.36 -9.96
CA THR A 26 17.51 -20.49 -10.88
C THR A 26 18.32 -21.67 -10.37
N SER A 27 18.07 -22.86 -10.95
CA SER A 27 18.95 -24.01 -10.71
C SER A 27 20.40 -23.73 -11.12
N ALA A 28 20.62 -22.99 -12.22
CA ALA A 28 21.96 -22.68 -12.71
C ALA A 28 22.74 -21.76 -11.77
N GLU A 29 22.10 -20.71 -11.24
CA GLU A 29 22.69 -19.81 -10.25
C GLU A 29 23.06 -20.56 -8.96
N LEU A 30 22.18 -21.46 -8.48
CA LEU A 30 22.47 -22.29 -7.31
C LEU A 30 23.63 -23.26 -7.56
N GLN A 31 23.71 -23.88 -8.73
CA GLN A 31 24.82 -24.75 -9.12
C GLN A 31 26.15 -23.99 -9.14
N ALA A 32 26.16 -22.83 -9.80
CA ALA A 32 27.34 -21.98 -9.94
C ALA A 32 27.84 -21.50 -8.57
N GLN A 33 26.94 -21.00 -7.72
CA GLN A 33 27.30 -20.48 -6.40
C GLN A 33 27.77 -21.59 -5.44
N LEU A 34 27.18 -22.78 -5.50
CA LEU A 34 27.49 -23.86 -4.57
C LEU A 34 28.61 -24.78 -5.06
N GLY A 35 29.01 -24.68 -6.33
CA GLY A 35 29.93 -25.62 -6.98
C GLY A 35 29.35 -27.05 -7.03
N LEU A 36 28.04 -27.17 -7.20
CA LEU A 36 27.31 -28.44 -7.18
C LEU A 36 26.72 -28.77 -8.55
N SER A 37 26.63 -30.06 -8.87
CA SER A 37 25.95 -30.51 -10.08
C SER A 37 24.43 -30.35 -9.99
N GLN A 38 23.75 -30.23 -11.14
CA GLN A 38 22.29 -30.15 -11.23
C GLN A 38 21.56 -31.26 -10.46
N PRO A 39 21.95 -32.56 -10.54
CA PRO A 39 21.25 -33.62 -9.79
C PRO A 39 21.39 -33.46 -8.27
N THR A 40 22.50 -32.89 -7.80
CA THR A 40 22.72 -32.64 -6.37
C THR A 40 21.87 -31.48 -5.87
N VAL A 41 21.82 -30.37 -6.62
CA VAL A 41 20.93 -29.23 -6.30
C VAL A 41 19.46 -29.66 -6.35
N SER A 42 19.06 -30.45 -7.35
CA SER A 42 17.68 -30.96 -7.48
C SER A 42 17.29 -31.87 -6.30
N ARG A 43 18.18 -32.77 -5.88
CA ARG A 43 17.93 -33.63 -4.70
C ARG A 43 17.84 -32.83 -3.40
N ALA A 44 18.62 -31.76 -3.26
CA ALA A 44 18.56 -30.88 -2.10
C ALA A 44 17.29 -30.00 -2.08
N LEU A 45 16.82 -29.55 -3.25
CA LEU A 45 15.59 -28.76 -3.38
C LEU A 45 14.32 -29.58 -3.19
N ALA A 46 14.30 -30.84 -3.60
CA ALA A 46 13.11 -31.69 -3.54
C ALA A 46 12.43 -31.73 -2.15
N PRO A 47 13.12 -32.02 -1.03
CA PRO A 47 12.50 -32.01 0.29
C PRO A 47 12.06 -30.59 0.73
N LEU A 48 12.80 -29.54 0.35
CA LEU A 48 12.45 -28.15 0.66
C LEU A 48 11.19 -27.69 -0.08
N ILE A 49 10.97 -28.19 -1.29
CA ILE A 49 9.76 -27.94 -2.08
C ILE A 49 8.59 -28.73 -1.50
N ALA A 50 8.81 -29.99 -1.13
CA ALA A 50 7.79 -30.84 -0.54
C ALA A 50 7.29 -30.29 0.81
N SER A 51 8.17 -29.67 1.61
CA SER A 51 7.79 -29.02 2.87
C SER A 51 7.17 -27.62 2.69
N GLY A 52 7.22 -27.06 1.49
CA GLY A 52 6.82 -25.67 1.22
C GLY A 52 7.80 -24.63 1.76
N GLU A 53 9.01 -25.02 2.19
CA GLU A 53 10.05 -24.08 2.59
C GLU A 53 10.58 -23.29 1.39
N VAL A 54 10.70 -23.95 0.23
CA VAL A 54 11.06 -23.35 -1.07
C VAL A 54 9.90 -23.52 -2.05
N ARG A 55 9.59 -22.48 -2.83
CA ARG A 55 8.56 -22.55 -3.88
C ARG A 55 9.21 -22.62 -5.24
N SER A 56 8.77 -23.56 -6.08
CA SER A 56 9.18 -23.60 -7.50
C SER A 56 8.14 -22.90 -8.35
N LEU A 57 8.56 -21.89 -9.12
CA LEU A 57 7.72 -21.15 -10.05
C LEU A 57 8.25 -21.29 -11.48
N GLY A 58 7.35 -21.33 -12.46
CA GLY A 58 7.69 -21.49 -13.87
C GLY A 58 8.14 -22.91 -14.26
N ALA A 59 8.53 -23.06 -15.52
CA ALA A 59 8.87 -24.34 -16.12
C ALA A 59 10.17 -24.25 -16.94
N ALA A 60 10.87 -25.39 -17.08
CA ALA A 60 12.10 -25.51 -17.84
C ALA A 60 13.09 -24.36 -17.54
N ARG A 61 13.48 -23.57 -18.56
CA ARG A 61 14.46 -22.47 -18.44
C ARG A 61 13.97 -21.25 -17.66
N SER A 62 12.65 -21.06 -17.51
CA SER A 62 12.10 -19.97 -16.69
C SER A 62 11.92 -20.37 -15.23
N ARG A 63 12.23 -21.62 -14.86
CA ARG A 63 12.05 -22.09 -13.48
C ARG A 63 12.89 -21.27 -12.50
N ARG A 64 12.22 -20.73 -11.49
CA ARG A 64 12.80 -20.04 -10.34
C ARG A 64 12.43 -20.78 -9.06
N TYR A 65 13.33 -20.70 -8.08
CA TYR A 65 13.13 -21.17 -6.73
C TYR A 65 13.09 -19.95 -5.82
N LEU A 66 11.97 -19.80 -5.12
CA LEU A 66 11.77 -18.76 -4.13
C LEU A 66 12.00 -19.35 -2.74
N LEU A 67 12.54 -18.54 -1.83
CA LEU A 67 12.56 -18.82 -0.41
C LEU A 67 11.58 -17.86 0.28
N PRO A 68 10.29 -18.22 0.45
CA PRO A 68 9.32 -17.34 1.10
C PRO A 68 9.67 -17.12 2.57
N ARG A 69 9.51 -15.89 3.06
CA ARG A 69 9.52 -15.60 4.51
C ARG A 69 8.10 -15.39 5.01
N TYR A 70 7.92 -15.52 6.32
CA TYR A 70 6.67 -15.22 7.00
C TYR A 70 6.63 -13.76 7.42
N VAL A 71 5.52 -13.08 7.15
CA VAL A 71 5.19 -11.75 7.68
C VAL A 71 4.11 -11.92 8.74
N ASP A 72 4.36 -11.40 9.94
CA ASP A 72 3.45 -11.52 11.06
C ASP A 72 2.06 -10.94 10.77
N GLY A 73 1.01 -11.70 11.08
CA GLY A 73 -0.38 -11.35 10.78
C GLY A 73 -0.78 -11.40 9.29
N VAL A 74 0.14 -11.74 8.38
CA VAL A 74 -0.11 -11.75 6.93
C VAL A 74 0.13 -13.13 6.31
N GLY A 75 1.25 -13.79 6.61
CA GLY A 75 1.61 -15.09 6.03
C GLY A 75 2.82 -15.05 5.09
N ARG A 76 2.93 -16.09 4.23
CA ARG A 76 4.05 -16.27 3.27
C ARG A 76 3.64 -16.02 1.81
N GLU A 77 2.35 -15.81 1.57
CA GLU A 77 1.76 -15.52 0.27
C GLU A 77 0.58 -14.57 0.49
N VAL A 78 0.49 -13.56 -0.37
CA VAL A 78 -0.49 -12.48 -0.26
C VAL A 78 -1.20 -12.35 -1.60
N PRO A 79 -2.50 -12.66 -1.69
CA PRO A 79 -3.26 -12.41 -2.91
C PRO A 79 -3.41 -10.91 -3.13
N ILE A 80 -3.41 -10.48 -4.39
CA ILE A 80 -3.73 -9.11 -4.79
C ILE A 80 -4.92 -9.18 -5.72
N MET A 81 -6.02 -8.55 -5.32
CA MET A 81 -7.25 -8.44 -6.09
C MET A 81 -7.37 -7.04 -6.68
N ARG A 82 -8.00 -6.93 -7.84
CA ARG A 82 -8.32 -5.68 -8.52
C ARG A 82 -9.82 -5.54 -8.65
N VAL A 83 -10.34 -4.38 -8.28
CA VAL A 83 -11.74 -3.98 -8.49
C VAL A 83 -11.78 -3.04 -9.70
N ASP A 84 -12.57 -3.35 -10.72
CA ASP A 84 -12.70 -2.44 -11.86
C ASP A 84 -13.73 -1.31 -11.59
N ALA A 85 -13.92 -0.43 -12.58
CA ALA A 85 -14.85 0.69 -12.49
C ALA A 85 -16.33 0.26 -12.42
N HIS A 86 -16.65 -0.99 -12.73
CA HIS A 86 -17.99 -1.57 -12.64
C HIS A 86 -18.20 -2.36 -11.34
N GLY A 87 -17.16 -2.51 -10.51
CA GLY A 87 -17.20 -3.25 -9.25
C GLY A 87 -16.84 -4.72 -9.39
N VAL A 88 -16.41 -5.16 -10.57
CA VAL A 88 -16.01 -6.55 -10.80
C VAL A 88 -14.64 -6.77 -10.18
N VAL A 89 -14.56 -7.80 -9.34
CA VAL A 89 -13.32 -8.22 -8.70
C VAL A 89 -12.63 -9.27 -9.57
N THR A 90 -11.36 -9.05 -9.89
CA THR A 90 -10.51 -10.03 -10.59
C THR A 90 -9.18 -10.19 -9.85
N PRO A 91 -8.55 -11.38 -9.88
CA PRO A 91 -7.18 -11.51 -9.40
C PRO A 91 -6.23 -10.61 -10.22
N LEU A 92 -5.43 -9.78 -9.54
CA LEU A 92 -4.29 -9.12 -10.17
C LEU A 92 -3.09 -10.06 -10.16
N GLY A 93 -2.81 -10.71 -9.02
CA GLY A 93 -1.64 -11.54 -8.87
C GLY A 93 -1.46 -12.06 -7.44
N ARG A 94 -0.30 -12.65 -7.20
CA ARG A 94 0.12 -13.15 -5.89
C ARG A 94 1.49 -12.61 -5.55
N MET A 95 1.66 -12.16 -4.32
CA MET A 95 2.90 -11.64 -3.80
C MET A 95 3.49 -12.57 -2.74
N VAL A 96 4.78 -12.83 -2.80
CA VAL A 96 5.53 -13.70 -1.88
C VAL A 96 6.62 -12.86 -1.22
N PRO A 97 6.54 -12.60 0.10
CA PRO A 97 7.63 -11.94 0.82
C PRO A 97 8.91 -12.79 0.79
N LEU A 98 10.05 -12.16 0.56
CA LEU A 98 11.37 -12.80 0.44
C LEU A 98 12.36 -12.26 1.48
N PRO A 99 13.39 -13.04 1.86
CA PRO A 99 14.49 -12.56 2.69
C PRO A 99 15.12 -11.26 2.18
N GLY A 100 15.53 -10.40 3.11
CA GLY A 100 16.14 -9.11 2.78
C GLY A 100 15.15 -8.00 2.46
N GLY A 101 13.84 -8.20 2.72
CA GLY A 101 12.80 -7.18 2.55
C GLY A 101 12.11 -7.21 1.19
N GLY A 102 12.68 -7.91 0.20
CA GLY A 102 12.10 -7.99 -1.14
C GLY A 102 10.81 -8.80 -1.24
N PHE A 103 10.15 -8.68 -2.38
CA PHE A 103 8.91 -9.38 -2.70
C PHE A 103 8.98 -9.96 -4.12
N TRP A 104 8.47 -11.16 -4.32
CA TRP A 104 8.17 -11.68 -5.65
C TRP A 104 6.71 -11.46 -5.95
N VAL A 105 6.39 -10.87 -7.10
CA VAL A 105 5.02 -10.73 -7.60
C VAL A 105 4.86 -11.59 -8.84
N ASP A 106 3.80 -12.40 -8.86
CA ASP A 106 3.35 -13.17 -10.01
C ASP A 106 1.97 -12.67 -10.43
N GLU A 107 1.93 -11.90 -11.51
CA GLU A 107 0.72 -11.28 -12.05
C GLU A 107 -0.06 -12.27 -12.91
N ALA A 108 -1.39 -12.15 -12.89
CA ALA A 108 -2.30 -13.03 -13.61
C ALA A 108 -2.18 -12.90 -15.13
N ASP A 109 -1.59 -11.82 -15.63
CA ASP A 109 -1.31 -11.59 -17.06
C ASP A 109 0.03 -12.19 -17.52
N GLY A 110 0.78 -12.83 -16.61
CA GLY A 110 2.01 -13.56 -16.91
C GLY A 110 3.29 -12.78 -16.63
N VAL A 111 3.21 -11.56 -16.10
CA VAL A 111 4.39 -10.84 -15.61
C VAL A 111 4.78 -11.38 -14.23
N SER A 112 6.02 -11.86 -14.09
CA SER A 112 6.57 -12.22 -12.77
C SER A 112 7.88 -11.50 -12.52
N ARG A 113 7.99 -10.79 -11.39
CA ARG A 113 9.15 -9.94 -11.08
C ARG A 113 9.47 -9.94 -9.58
N ARG A 114 10.75 -9.80 -9.27
CA ARG A 114 11.23 -9.46 -7.92
C ARG A 114 11.30 -7.95 -7.74
N HIS A 115 10.79 -7.45 -6.62
CA HIS A 115 10.94 -6.10 -6.11
C HIS A 115 11.86 -6.12 -4.89
N ASP A 116 12.73 -5.11 -4.75
CA ASP A 116 13.67 -5.00 -3.63
C ASP A 116 12.99 -4.61 -2.31
N ASP A 117 11.85 -3.94 -2.41
CA ASP A 117 10.98 -3.55 -1.31
C ASP A 117 9.51 -3.76 -1.73
N LEU A 118 8.54 -3.24 -0.97
CA LEU A 118 7.13 -3.26 -1.33
C LEU A 118 6.94 -2.86 -2.82
N PRO A 119 6.19 -3.63 -3.64
CA PRO A 119 5.99 -3.32 -5.05
C PRO A 119 5.52 -1.88 -5.25
N TRP A 120 6.15 -1.17 -6.18
CA TRP A 120 5.97 0.27 -6.35
C TRP A 120 4.49 0.65 -6.46
N PHE A 121 3.68 -0.10 -7.21
CA PHE A 121 2.26 0.16 -7.42
C PHE A 121 1.39 0.01 -6.15
N LEU A 122 1.96 -0.44 -5.02
CA LEU A 122 1.31 -0.47 -3.71
C LEU A 122 1.74 0.70 -2.79
N ASN A 123 2.72 1.51 -3.17
CA ASN A 123 3.28 2.53 -2.27
C ASN A 123 2.28 3.63 -1.90
N ASP A 124 1.43 4.07 -2.83
CA ASP A 124 0.40 5.08 -2.53
C ASP A 124 -0.74 4.54 -1.66
N MET A 125 -0.84 3.21 -1.52
CA MET A 125 -1.83 2.57 -0.66
C MET A 125 -1.42 2.57 0.82
N ARG A 126 -0.15 2.89 1.12
CA ARG A 126 0.36 2.93 2.49
C ARG A 126 -0.43 3.95 3.31
N PRO A 127 -1.00 3.57 4.47
CA PRO A 127 -1.53 4.54 5.40
C PRO A 127 -0.44 5.54 5.80
N GLN A 128 -0.68 6.82 5.56
CA GLN A 128 0.32 7.86 5.76
C GLN A 128 -0.28 9.13 6.34
N GLY A 129 0.62 9.95 6.89
CA GLY A 129 0.29 11.21 7.54
C GLY A 129 -0.82 11.10 8.60
N PHE A 130 -1.75 12.06 8.60
CA PHE A 130 -2.87 12.12 9.54
C PHE A 130 -3.66 10.80 9.57
N MET A 131 -4.08 10.29 8.40
CA MET A 131 -4.88 9.07 8.32
C MET A 131 -4.09 7.83 8.80
N GLY A 132 -2.80 7.75 8.47
CA GLY A 132 -1.95 6.65 8.94
C GLY A 132 -1.76 6.64 10.45
N ARG A 133 -1.63 7.82 11.09
CA ARG A 133 -1.54 7.92 12.56
C ARG A 133 -2.86 7.54 13.24
N THR A 134 -3.98 8.06 12.74
CA THR A 134 -5.31 7.70 13.24
C THR A 134 -5.55 6.20 13.10
N PHE A 135 -5.11 5.59 11.99
CA PHE A 135 -5.15 4.15 11.78
C PHE A 135 -4.33 3.39 12.83
N ALA A 136 -3.07 3.77 13.05
CA ALA A 136 -2.20 3.11 14.03
C ALA A 136 -2.79 3.11 15.44
N ALA A 137 -3.39 4.24 15.84
CA ALA A 137 -4.02 4.41 17.13
C ALA A 137 -5.35 3.63 17.26
N ALA A 138 -6.12 3.53 16.16
CA ALA A 138 -7.36 2.77 16.12
C ALA A 138 -7.14 1.23 16.11
N HIS A 139 -5.95 0.78 15.72
CA HIS A 139 -5.61 -0.64 15.55
C HIS A 139 -4.36 -1.06 16.35
N PRO A 140 -4.36 -0.90 17.70
CA PRO A 140 -3.20 -1.24 18.53
C PRO A 140 -2.85 -2.73 18.49
N GLU A 141 -3.80 -3.61 18.14
CA GLU A 141 -3.59 -5.04 17.95
C GLU A 141 -2.59 -5.38 16.83
N LEU A 142 -2.39 -4.47 15.87
CA LEU A 142 -1.40 -4.65 14.81
C LEU A 142 0.04 -4.41 15.28
N GLN A 143 0.21 -3.77 16.46
CA GLN A 143 1.50 -3.42 17.06
C GLN A 143 2.39 -2.54 16.17
N LEU A 144 1.77 -1.68 15.36
CA LEU A 144 2.48 -0.75 14.48
C LEU A 144 3.02 0.45 15.26
N ALA A 145 4.12 1.02 14.80
CA ALA A 145 4.61 2.28 15.34
C ALA A 145 3.56 3.40 15.15
N ALA A 146 3.40 4.29 16.13
CA ALA A 146 2.41 5.37 16.05
C ALA A 146 2.65 6.35 14.88
N ASP A 147 3.91 6.49 14.43
CA ASP A 147 4.29 7.32 13.27
C ASP A 147 4.52 6.43 12.03
N PRO A 148 3.65 6.51 11.00
CA PRO A 148 3.78 5.73 9.77
C PRO A 148 5.11 5.90 9.03
N ARG A 149 5.84 7.00 9.24
CA ARG A 149 7.17 7.19 8.63
C ARG A 149 8.21 6.22 9.15
N ARG A 150 7.94 5.55 10.28
CA ARG A 150 8.79 4.51 10.88
C ARG A 150 8.38 3.11 10.46
N TRP A 151 7.31 2.95 9.69
CA TRP A 151 6.85 1.66 9.24
C TRP A 151 7.80 1.09 8.20
N SER A 152 8.24 -0.14 8.45
CA SER A 152 8.85 -0.99 7.43
C SER A 152 7.83 -1.35 6.34
N ALA A 153 8.29 -1.97 5.26
CA ALA A 153 7.37 -2.54 4.27
C ALA A 153 6.51 -3.67 4.84
N ASP A 154 6.98 -4.39 5.86
CA ASP A 154 6.18 -5.41 6.55
C ASP A 154 5.05 -4.78 7.35
N ASP A 155 5.33 -3.69 8.06
CA ASP A 155 4.32 -2.92 8.80
C ASP A 155 3.25 -2.38 7.84
N ALA A 156 3.68 -1.81 6.72
CA ALA A 156 2.78 -1.33 5.68
C ALA A 156 1.96 -2.46 5.06
N LEU A 157 2.61 -3.59 4.73
CA LEU A 157 1.93 -4.77 4.21
C LEU A 157 0.92 -5.31 5.21
N LYS A 158 1.25 -5.38 6.51
CA LYS A 158 0.34 -5.82 7.57
C LYS A 158 -0.89 -4.93 7.66
N ALA A 159 -0.70 -3.61 7.64
CA ALA A 159 -1.81 -2.65 7.63
C ALA A 159 -2.74 -2.85 6.41
N MET A 160 -2.16 -2.98 5.22
CA MET A 160 -2.92 -3.20 3.98
C MET A 160 -3.60 -4.58 3.93
N ALA A 161 -2.91 -5.64 4.35
CA ALA A 161 -3.39 -7.01 4.28
C ALA A 161 -4.58 -7.28 5.20
N VAL A 162 -4.63 -6.61 6.35
CA VAL A 162 -5.65 -6.83 7.38
C VAL A 162 -6.81 -5.84 7.25
N TYR A 163 -6.53 -4.57 6.96
CA TYR A 163 -7.53 -3.49 6.96
C TYR A 163 -7.56 -2.64 5.68
N GLY A 164 -6.86 -3.07 4.62
CA GLY A 164 -6.74 -2.32 3.38
C GLY A 164 -7.97 -2.36 2.47
N ASP A 165 -9.16 -2.56 3.03
CA ASP A 165 -10.39 -2.75 2.26
C ASP A 165 -10.89 -1.48 1.56
N ASP A 166 -10.49 -0.27 1.98
CA ASP A 166 -10.83 1.02 1.34
C ASP A 166 -9.64 1.97 1.13
N LEU A 167 -8.50 1.44 0.69
CA LEU A 167 -7.29 2.23 0.40
C LEU A 167 -7.38 2.96 -0.96
N PRO A 168 -6.53 3.98 -1.19
CA PRO A 168 -6.41 4.64 -2.48
C PRO A 168 -6.24 3.66 -3.64
N GLY A 169 -6.89 3.94 -4.76
CA GLY A 169 -6.79 3.16 -6.00
C GLY A 169 -7.78 1.99 -6.01
N ASN A 170 -7.43 0.93 -6.74
CA ASN A 170 -8.37 -0.15 -7.04
C ASN A 170 -7.89 -1.55 -6.63
N LEU A 171 -6.81 -1.63 -5.88
CA LEU A 171 -6.27 -2.89 -5.41
C LEU A 171 -6.74 -3.20 -4.00
N ILE A 172 -6.83 -4.49 -3.71
CA ILE A 172 -7.03 -5.04 -2.37
C ILE A 172 -5.94 -6.08 -2.16
N VAL A 173 -5.13 -5.88 -1.13
CA VAL A 173 -3.98 -6.72 -0.82
C VAL A 173 -4.36 -7.59 0.37
N GLY A 174 -4.16 -8.90 0.30
CA GLY A 174 -4.44 -9.84 1.38
C GLY A 174 -5.87 -10.37 1.42
N GLU A 175 -6.00 -11.58 1.96
CA GLU A 175 -7.28 -12.29 2.06
C GLU A 175 -8.23 -11.61 3.07
N GLN A 176 -7.73 -11.18 4.23
CA GLN A 176 -8.55 -10.53 5.25
C GLN A 176 -9.11 -9.18 4.75
N ALA A 177 -8.30 -8.33 4.12
CA ALA A 177 -8.81 -7.11 3.49
C ALA A 177 -9.84 -7.41 2.39
N PHE A 178 -9.67 -8.52 1.65
CA PHE A 178 -10.63 -8.95 0.65
C PHE A 178 -11.96 -9.44 1.26
N GLU A 179 -11.93 -10.19 2.36
CA GLU A 179 -13.14 -10.55 3.12
C GLU A 179 -13.86 -9.29 3.62
N ARG A 180 -13.11 -8.35 4.19
CA ARG A 180 -13.65 -7.06 4.67
C ARG A 180 -14.29 -6.25 3.55
N TYR A 181 -13.72 -6.28 2.36
CA TYR A 181 -14.28 -5.59 1.19
C TYR A 181 -15.72 -6.01 0.88
N HIS A 182 -16.07 -7.29 1.03
CA HIS A 182 -17.44 -7.78 0.77
C HIS A 182 -18.50 -7.14 1.68
N SER A 183 -18.12 -6.73 2.90
CA SER A 183 -19.00 -6.04 3.85
C SER A 183 -18.81 -4.52 3.87
N LEU A 184 -17.91 -3.97 3.05
CA LEU A 184 -17.55 -2.55 3.07
C LEU A 184 -18.77 -1.66 2.85
N ALA A 185 -19.67 -2.00 1.93
CA ALA A 185 -20.86 -1.19 1.67
C ALA A 185 -21.75 -0.97 2.91
N GLN A 186 -21.77 -1.94 3.84
CA GLN A 186 -22.53 -1.89 5.08
C GLN A 186 -21.78 -1.16 6.20
N ARG A 187 -20.45 -1.30 6.25
CA ARG A 187 -19.59 -0.72 7.30
C ARG A 187 -19.06 0.68 6.99
N ALA A 188 -19.04 1.08 5.73
CA ALA A 188 -18.49 2.37 5.31
C ALA A 188 -19.20 3.52 6.02
N SER A 189 -18.43 4.54 6.42
CA SER A 189 -19.01 5.78 6.96
C SER A 189 -19.93 6.42 5.93
N ARG A 190 -21.11 6.84 6.39
CA ARG A 190 -22.14 7.50 5.57
C ARG A 190 -22.71 8.68 6.34
N VAL A 191 -22.95 9.77 5.65
CA VAL A 191 -23.61 10.95 6.21
C VAL A 191 -24.91 11.23 5.46
N GLY A 192 -25.91 11.74 6.17
CA GLY A 192 -27.14 12.25 5.54
C GLY A 192 -26.93 13.65 4.98
N SER A 193 -26.03 14.44 5.59
CA SER A 193 -25.69 15.80 5.18
C SER A 193 -24.30 16.20 5.67
N TRP A 194 -23.72 17.25 5.07
CA TRP A 194 -22.50 17.89 5.56
C TRP A 194 -22.61 18.39 7.01
N ARG A 195 -23.84 18.54 7.54
CA ARG A 195 -24.10 18.86 8.95
C ARG A 195 -23.60 17.79 9.92
N ASP A 196 -23.34 16.57 9.43
CA ASP A 196 -22.79 15.46 10.23
C ASP A 196 -21.24 15.51 10.31
N TYR A 197 -20.58 16.34 9.49
CA TYR A 197 -19.11 16.43 9.43
C TYR A 197 -18.43 16.83 10.74
N PRO A 198 -18.99 17.72 11.58
CA PRO A 198 -18.41 18.00 12.90
C PRO A 198 -18.22 16.74 13.74
N ALA A 199 -19.20 15.82 13.78
CA ALA A 199 -19.09 14.60 14.57
C ALA A 199 -17.98 13.67 14.03
N LEU A 200 -17.86 13.55 12.70
CA LEU A 200 -16.78 12.76 12.08
C LEU A 200 -15.40 13.39 12.29
N ALA A 201 -15.30 14.72 12.26
CA ALA A 201 -14.05 15.42 12.58
C ALA A 201 -13.63 15.17 14.04
N GLU A 202 -14.56 15.25 15.00
CA GLU A 202 -14.25 14.94 16.39
C GLU A 202 -13.80 13.49 16.56
N ALA A 203 -14.48 12.52 15.94
CA ALA A 203 -14.08 11.12 15.97
C ALA A 203 -12.67 10.91 15.36
N ALA A 204 -12.38 11.55 14.23
CA ALA A 204 -11.06 11.48 13.58
C ALA A 204 -9.96 12.08 14.46
N MET A 205 -10.25 13.16 15.20
CA MET A 205 -9.32 13.80 16.13
C MET A 205 -9.10 12.99 17.40
N GLN A 206 -10.14 12.34 17.94
CA GLN A 206 -10.00 11.46 19.12
C GLN A 206 -9.07 10.27 18.86
N GLY A 207 -9.02 9.79 17.61
CA GLY A 207 -8.07 8.77 17.18
C GLY A 207 -6.63 9.29 17.01
N THR A 208 -6.33 10.55 17.31
CA THR A 208 -4.95 11.08 17.24
C THR A 208 -4.36 11.32 18.62
N LEU A 209 -3.10 10.92 18.83
CA LEU A 209 -2.38 11.21 20.07
C LEU A 209 -2.15 12.74 20.20
N PRO A 210 -2.35 13.35 21.38
CA PRO A 210 -2.02 14.74 21.62
C PRO A 210 -0.56 15.05 21.24
N GLY A 211 -0.33 16.13 20.48
CA GLY A 211 1.02 16.51 20.04
C GLY A 211 1.58 15.71 18.84
N SER A 212 0.82 14.76 18.29
CA SER A 212 1.21 13.98 17.09
C SER A 212 1.11 14.76 15.77
N SER A 213 0.67 16.02 15.81
CA SER A 213 0.70 16.95 14.67
C SER A 213 2.12 17.48 14.45
N ALA A 214 3.06 16.58 14.20
CA ALA A 214 4.39 16.94 13.74
C ALA A 214 4.30 17.28 12.24
N GLY A 215 4.15 18.57 11.89
CA GLY A 215 4.51 19.06 10.55
C GLY A 215 3.37 19.39 9.56
N GLY A 216 2.24 19.95 9.99
CA GLY A 216 1.33 20.63 9.05
C GLY A 216 0.54 19.72 8.09
N GLU A 217 0.39 18.44 8.43
CA GLU A 217 -0.46 17.54 7.66
C GLU A 217 -1.95 17.83 7.90
N GLN A 218 -2.70 18.01 6.81
CA GLN A 218 -4.11 18.38 6.86
C GLN A 218 -5.00 17.25 7.44
N PRO A 219 -5.78 17.51 8.52
CA PRO A 219 -6.78 16.57 9.01
C PRO A 219 -7.84 16.25 7.97
N LYS A 220 -8.18 14.96 7.85
CA LYS A 220 -9.12 14.47 6.85
C LYS A 220 -9.75 13.13 7.23
N PHE A 221 -10.93 12.85 6.68
CA PHE A 221 -11.59 11.55 6.75
C PHE A 221 -12.28 11.20 5.43
N CYS A 222 -12.56 9.92 5.21
CA CYS A 222 -13.36 9.45 4.09
C CYS A 222 -14.78 9.11 4.56
N THR A 223 -15.79 9.44 3.75
CA THR A 223 -17.18 9.04 3.99
C THR A 223 -17.95 8.97 2.66
N VAL A 224 -19.20 8.53 2.71
CA VAL A 224 -20.13 8.59 1.57
C VAL A 224 -21.17 9.67 1.84
N SER A 225 -21.26 10.64 0.93
CA SER A 225 -22.19 11.78 0.98
C SER A 225 -23.05 11.80 -0.28
N GLY A 226 -24.37 11.64 -0.13
CA GLY A 226 -25.29 11.59 -1.26
C GLY A 226 -24.96 10.47 -2.27
N GLY A 227 -24.44 9.33 -1.80
CA GLY A 227 -24.02 8.21 -2.65
C GLY A 227 -22.64 8.36 -3.29
N ARG A 228 -21.95 9.49 -3.10
CA ARG A 228 -20.61 9.77 -3.63
C ARG A 228 -19.56 9.47 -2.57
N HIS A 229 -18.46 8.83 -2.97
CA HIS A 229 -17.30 8.66 -2.10
C HIS A 229 -16.53 9.98 -2.03
N VAL A 230 -16.34 10.51 -0.82
CA VAL A 230 -15.69 11.81 -0.62
C VAL A 230 -14.55 11.70 0.38
N LEU A 231 -13.52 12.51 0.14
CA LEU A 231 -12.49 12.84 1.11
C LEU A 231 -12.81 14.24 1.66
N VAL A 232 -13.01 14.35 2.97
CA VAL A 232 -13.32 15.63 3.62
C VAL A 232 -12.10 16.07 4.41
N LYS A 233 -11.49 17.17 3.99
CA LYS A 233 -10.44 17.88 4.74
C LYS A 233 -11.10 18.90 5.66
N PHE A 234 -10.57 19.13 6.85
CA PHE A 234 -11.17 20.07 7.79
C PHE A 234 -10.15 20.87 8.59
N SER A 235 -10.54 22.08 8.98
CA SER A 235 -9.73 22.98 9.81
C SER A 235 -9.79 22.59 11.29
N PRO A 236 -8.83 23.01 12.13
CA PRO A 236 -9.00 23.03 13.58
C PRO A 236 -10.14 23.99 13.99
N VAL A 237 -10.60 23.85 15.24
CA VAL A 237 -11.49 24.82 15.91
C VAL A 237 -10.70 26.03 16.43
N GLY A 238 -11.43 27.07 16.84
CA GLY A 238 -10.91 28.25 17.55
C GLY A 238 -10.36 29.34 16.63
N ASP A 239 -9.97 30.46 17.25
CA ASP A 239 -9.70 31.72 16.55
C ASP A 239 -8.23 32.14 16.58
N SER A 240 -7.32 31.16 16.74
CA SER A 240 -5.89 31.44 16.63
C SER A 240 -5.53 31.81 15.18
N PRO A 241 -4.49 32.64 14.94
CA PRO A 241 -4.02 32.93 13.59
C PRO A 241 -3.65 31.67 12.79
N ALA A 242 -3.19 30.61 13.45
CA ALA A 242 -2.92 29.32 12.82
C ALA A 242 -4.20 28.57 12.41
N SER A 243 -5.27 28.68 13.20
CA SER A 243 -6.59 28.13 12.88
C SER A 243 -7.22 28.87 11.70
N GLU A 244 -7.11 30.19 11.68
CA GLU A 244 -7.56 31.04 10.56
C GLU A 244 -6.82 30.71 9.26
N ARG A 245 -5.49 30.67 9.31
CA ARG A 245 -4.67 30.27 8.16
C ARG A 245 -5.07 28.89 7.61
N SER A 246 -5.33 27.92 8.48
CA SER A 246 -5.78 26.59 8.05
C SER A 246 -7.15 26.62 7.36
N ARG A 247 -8.08 27.48 7.82
CA ARG A 247 -9.38 27.68 7.14
C ARG A 247 -9.19 28.32 5.77
N ASP A 248 -8.38 29.37 5.69
CA ASP A 248 -8.10 30.08 4.44
C ASP A 248 -7.46 29.17 3.40
N LEU A 249 -6.53 28.30 3.80
CA LEU A 249 -5.91 27.32 2.91
C LEU A 249 -6.92 26.34 2.29
N LEU A 250 -7.93 25.90 3.05
CA LEU A 250 -8.98 25.04 2.52
C LEU A 250 -9.89 25.77 1.52
N VAL A 251 -10.19 27.06 1.78
CA VAL A 251 -10.93 27.90 0.84
C VAL A 251 -10.10 28.17 -0.42
N CYS A 252 -8.80 28.42 -0.28
CA CYS A 252 -7.89 28.61 -1.41
C CYS A 252 -7.80 27.34 -2.26
N GLU A 253 -7.72 26.15 -1.65
CA GLU A 253 -7.72 24.88 -2.38
C GLU A 253 -9.02 24.69 -3.18
N TYR A 254 -10.17 24.98 -2.56
CA TYR A 254 -11.46 24.99 -3.27
C TYR A 254 -11.45 25.93 -4.48
N LEU A 255 -11.07 27.20 -4.28
CA LEU A 255 -11.06 28.20 -5.35
C LEU A 255 -10.11 27.78 -6.48
N ALA A 256 -8.92 27.26 -6.16
CA ALA A 256 -7.98 26.77 -7.15
C ALA A 256 -8.57 25.62 -8.00
N LEU A 257 -9.24 24.65 -7.36
CA LEU A 257 -9.88 23.53 -8.07
C LEU A 257 -11.07 23.98 -8.91
N GLN A 258 -11.87 24.94 -8.43
CA GLN A 258 -12.94 25.56 -9.22
C GLN A 258 -12.39 26.29 -10.45
N MET A 259 -11.31 27.07 -10.29
CA MET A 259 -10.67 27.78 -11.40
C MET A 259 -10.15 26.81 -12.46
N LEU A 260 -9.51 25.71 -12.06
CA LEU A 260 -9.05 24.67 -12.99
C LEU A 260 -10.22 24.03 -13.75
N GLY A 261 -11.30 23.68 -13.04
CA GLY A 261 -12.50 23.11 -13.66
C GLY A 261 -13.19 24.06 -14.63
N GLN A 262 -13.31 25.34 -14.28
CA GLN A 262 -13.88 26.38 -15.16
C GLN A 262 -13.01 26.63 -16.40
N ALA A 263 -11.69 26.44 -16.30
CA ALA A 263 -10.76 26.49 -17.42
C ALA A 263 -10.76 25.21 -18.27
N GLY A 264 -11.58 24.21 -17.94
CA GLY A 264 -11.68 22.95 -18.69
C GLY A 264 -10.59 21.92 -18.37
N HIS A 265 -9.79 22.13 -17.32
CA HIS A 265 -8.81 21.15 -16.87
C HIS A 265 -9.45 20.11 -15.94
N PRO A 266 -9.04 18.82 -16.03
CA PRO A 266 -9.46 17.81 -15.06
C PRO A 266 -9.10 18.21 -13.63
N ALA A 267 -10.11 18.37 -12.78
CA ALA A 267 -9.97 18.70 -11.37
C ALA A 267 -11.02 17.94 -10.56
N ALA A 268 -10.71 17.65 -9.29
CA ALA A 268 -11.66 17.02 -8.40
C ALA A 268 -12.86 17.96 -8.14
N SER A 269 -14.07 17.40 -8.14
CA SER A 269 -15.28 18.14 -7.75
C SER A 269 -15.25 18.41 -6.25
N THR A 270 -15.40 19.68 -5.86
CA THR A 270 -15.27 20.10 -4.46
C THR A 270 -16.39 21.01 -3.99
N GLN A 271 -16.69 20.95 -2.70
CA GLN A 271 -17.59 21.87 -2.00
C GLN A 271 -16.98 22.31 -0.67
N VAL A 272 -17.32 23.52 -0.21
CA VAL A 272 -16.88 24.05 1.09
C VAL A 272 -18.08 24.25 2.00
N PHE A 273 -17.94 23.83 3.26
CA PHE A 273 -18.95 23.98 4.28
C PHE A 273 -18.37 24.61 5.55
N SER A 274 -19.18 25.39 6.24
CA SER A 274 -18.87 25.92 7.57
C SER A 274 -19.82 25.29 8.59
N ALA A 275 -19.27 24.58 9.57
CA ALA A 275 -20.04 23.88 10.59
C ALA A 275 -19.20 23.67 11.86
N GLY A 276 -19.82 23.72 13.05
CA GLY A 276 -19.14 23.38 14.31
C GLY A 276 -17.84 24.16 14.58
N GLY A 277 -17.76 25.43 14.13
CA GLY A 277 -16.55 26.25 14.27
C GLY A 277 -15.38 25.84 13.36
N ARG A 278 -15.63 25.04 12.33
CA ARG A 278 -14.63 24.54 11.36
C ARG A 278 -15.05 24.85 9.92
N ILE A 279 -14.06 24.89 9.04
CA ILE A 279 -14.24 24.81 7.59
C ILE A 279 -13.96 23.37 7.14
N PHE A 280 -14.82 22.86 6.27
CA PHE A 280 -14.70 21.56 5.63
C PHE A 280 -14.59 21.74 4.12
N LEU A 281 -13.59 21.11 3.52
CA LEU A 281 -13.46 20.94 2.08
C LEU A 281 -13.81 19.49 1.75
N GLU A 282 -15.00 19.28 1.19
CA GLU A 282 -15.41 18.01 0.62
C GLU A 282 -14.85 17.90 -0.80
N SER A 283 -14.10 16.84 -1.08
CA SER A 283 -13.61 16.50 -2.42
C SER A 283 -14.13 15.13 -2.82
N GLU A 284 -14.77 15.05 -3.98
CA GLU A 284 -15.16 13.76 -4.55
C GLU A 284 -13.93 12.95 -4.94
N ARG A 285 -13.93 11.67 -4.56
CA ARG A 285 -12.83 10.74 -4.82
C ARG A 285 -12.86 10.32 -6.28
N PHE A 286 -11.84 10.69 -7.03
CA PHE A 286 -11.68 10.31 -8.44
C PHE A 286 -11.19 8.86 -8.64
N ASP A 287 -10.83 8.16 -7.56
CA ASP A 287 -10.47 6.74 -7.59
C ASP A 287 -11.65 5.80 -7.29
N ARG A 288 -12.86 6.35 -7.30
CA ARG A 288 -14.12 5.65 -7.00
C ARG A 288 -15.14 5.94 -8.10
N THR A 289 -15.98 4.96 -8.38
CA THR A 289 -17.20 5.14 -9.17
C THR A 289 -18.41 4.77 -8.30
N ALA A 290 -19.63 4.93 -8.83
CA ALA A 290 -20.83 4.49 -8.13
C ALA A 290 -20.86 2.98 -7.83
N LYS A 291 -20.08 2.16 -8.55
CA LYS A 291 -20.10 0.70 -8.45
C LYS A 291 -18.74 0.08 -8.13
N GLY A 292 -17.65 0.80 -8.36
CA GLY A 292 -16.31 0.22 -8.39
C GLY A 292 -15.20 1.23 -8.11
N ARG A 293 -14.00 0.93 -8.61
CA ARG A 293 -12.77 1.65 -8.31
C ARG A 293 -11.96 1.92 -9.57
N ILE A 294 -11.14 2.96 -9.51
CA ILE A 294 -10.21 3.33 -10.59
C ILE A 294 -8.79 3.19 -10.06
N GLY A 295 -7.93 2.51 -10.82
CA GLY A 295 -6.53 2.34 -10.46
C GLY A 295 -5.80 3.67 -10.58
N MET A 296 -4.90 3.95 -9.65
CA MET A 296 -4.05 5.13 -9.70
C MET A 296 -2.73 4.86 -9.02
N VAL A 297 -1.72 5.60 -9.47
CA VAL A 297 -0.39 5.71 -8.86
C VAL A 297 0.03 7.17 -8.96
N SER A 298 0.76 7.66 -7.97
CA SER A 298 1.30 9.00 -7.97
C SER A 298 2.48 9.10 -8.94
N LEU A 299 2.70 10.31 -9.45
CA LEU A 299 3.86 10.62 -10.28
C LEU A 299 5.18 10.34 -9.53
N GLU A 300 5.20 10.55 -8.21
CA GLU A 300 6.36 10.29 -7.36
C GLU A 300 6.76 8.82 -7.40
N VAL A 301 5.79 7.93 -7.15
CA VAL A 301 6.03 6.49 -7.12
C VAL A 301 6.38 5.95 -8.51
N TYR A 302 5.69 6.42 -9.56
CA TYR A 302 6.02 6.04 -10.94
C TYR A 302 7.44 6.48 -11.32
N ASN A 303 7.81 7.72 -11.00
CA ASN A 303 9.13 8.26 -11.27
C ASN A 303 10.23 7.48 -10.53
N ALA A 304 9.98 7.10 -9.27
CA ALA A 304 10.92 6.30 -8.49
C ALA A 304 11.24 4.94 -9.14
N GLU A 305 10.24 4.27 -9.72
CA GLU A 305 10.42 2.97 -10.38
C GLU A 305 11.09 3.09 -11.76
N TYR A 306 10.62 4.00 -12.61
CA TYR A 306 10.96 3.97 -14.05
C TYR A 306 12.00 5.01 -14.47
N VAL A 307 12.16 6.10 -13.73
CA VAL A 307 13.00 7.24 -14.12
C VAL A 307 14.19 7.41 -13.16
N GLY A 308 13.99 7.19 -11.86
CA GLY A 308 15.00 7.24 -10.81
C GLY A 308 15.52 8.65 -10.46
N LYS A 309 15.24 9.67 -11.26
CA LYS A 309 15.64 11.07 -11.01
C LYS A 309 14.51 11.86 -10.38
N ILE A 310 14.71 12.32 -9.14
CA ILE A 310 13.75 13.19 -8.45
C ILE A 310 14.12 14.65 -8.73
N ASP A 311 13.30 15.32 -9.53
CA ASP A 311 13.34 16.77 -9.75
C ASP A 311 11.91 17.36 -9.74
N ASN A 312 11.58 18.34 -10.59
CA ASN A 312 10.25 18.94 -10.58
C ASN A 312 9.25 18.14 -11.44
N TRP A 313 7.97 18.24 -11.10
CA TRP A 313 6.90 17.46 -11.74
C TRP A 313 6.82 17.68 -13.27
N ALA A 314 7.12 18.89 -13.77
CA ALA A 314 7.08 19.19 -15.19
C ALA A 314 8.22 18.49 -15.95
N ALA A 315 9.41 18.43 -15.36
CA ALA A 315 10.55 17.71 -15.93
C ALA A 315 10.30 16.19 -15.94
N THR A 316 9.69 15.64 -14.88
CA THR A 316 9.23 14.24 -14.89
C THR A 316 8.17 13.98 -15.96
N ALA A 317 7.15 14.85 -16.06
CA ALA A 317 6.10 14.70 -17.05
C ALA A 317 6.65 14.72 -18.49
N ASN A 318 7.61 15.60 -18.79
CA ASN A 318 8.25 15.64 -20.10
C ASN A 318 9.00 14.32 -20.41
N ARG A 319 9.72 13.75 -19.43
CA ARG A 319 10.41 12.47 -19.60
C ARG A 319 9.48 11.28 -19.80
N MET A 320 8.21 11.38 -19.40
CA MET A 320 7.21 10.34 -19.62
C MET A 320 6.55 10.42 -21.00
N ALA A 321 6.65 11.57 -21.68
CA ALA A 321 6.10 11.75 -23.02
C ALA A 321 7.00 11.16 -24.12
N ASP A 322 8.29 10.98 -23.81
CA ASP A 322 9.32 10.38 -24.66
C ASP A 322 9.35 8.84 -24.52
#